data_AF-A0A8T7EPL0-F1
#
_entry.id   AF-A0A8T7EPL0-F1
#
_cell.length_a   1.000
_cell.length_b   1.000
_cell.length_c   1.000
_cell.angle_alpha   90.00
_cell.angle_beta   90.00
_cell.angle_gamma   90.00
#
_symmetry.space_group_name_H-M   'P 1'
#
loop_
_entity.id
_entity.type
_entity.pdbx_description
1 polymer ?
#
loop_
_entity_poly.entity_id
_entity_poly.type
_entity_poly.pdbx_seq_one_letter_code
_entity_poly.pdbx_strand_id
1 'polypeptide(L)'
;MPSDTSDAVTWREWVDAAQAVAEATGTDYAVAIDRSGHRIAGPMISSGATIIDSEGTVTIDSEGFRAFAEEPKRWHDEGLTPTDVWLGSGGNYAPATNYFLNGQVVLYMAGSWQIGNFDANIGDAFDWEAVPNPSGPGGSTGMPGGATLMAFASTEHPAEVARVMEYLASPEVYAEFTARTLFIPRTPRAS
;
A
#
# COMPACT_ATOMS: atom_id res chain seq x y z
N MET A 1 -1.97 -2.08 18.96
CA MET A 1 -2.02 -1.04 17.91
C MET A 1 -3.16 -0.06 18.19
N PRO A 2 -3.07 1.23 17.81
CA PRO A 2 -4.17 2.20 17.98
C PRO A 2 -5.53 1.69 17.45
N SER A 3 -5.51 0.87 16.39
CA SER A 3 -6.69 0.21 15.81
C SER A 3 -7.37 -0.83 16.71
N ASP A 4 -6.69 -1.38 17.71
CA ASP A 4 -7.26 -2.37 18.63
C ASP A 4 -8.09 -1.71 19.74
N THR A 5 -7.98 -0.38 19.84
CA THR A 5 -8.64 0.46 20.84
C THR A 5 -9.65 1.44 20.24
N SER A 6 -9.68 1.58 18.92
CA SER A 6 -10.62 2.42 18.17
C SER A 6 -10.92 1.82 16.80
N ASP A 7 -12.21 1.73 16.45
CA ASP A 7 -12.67 1.22 15.15
C ASP A 7 -12.27 2.12 13.96
N ALA A 8 -11.84 3.36 14.24
CA ALA A 8 -11.36 4.31 13.23
C ALA A 8 -10.16 5.11 13.77
N VAL A 9 -9.02 4.98 13.10
CA VAL A 9 -7.78 5.70 13.43
C VAL A 9 -7.25 6.37 12.18
N THR A 10 -7.05 7.67 12.25
CA THR A 10 -6.61 8.50 11.12
C THR A 10 -5.13 8.33 10.78
N TRP A 11 -4.73 8.77 9.58
CA TRP A 11 -3.32 8.85 9.19
C TRP A 11 -2.49 9.68 10.19
N ARG A 12 -3.06 10.79 10.68
CA ARG A 12 -2.45 11.63 11.72
C ARG A 12 -2.14 10.81 12.96
N GLU A 13 -3.15 10.16 13.54
CA GLU A 13 -3.01 9.40 14.79
C GLU A 13 -2.05 8.21 14.64
N TRP A 14 -2.07 7.53 13.49
CA TRP A 14 -1.11 6.46 13.19
C TRP A 14 0.33 6.97 13.12
N VAL A 15 0.56 8.11 12.46
CA VAL A 15 1.91 8.68 12.34
C VAL A 15 2.39 9.26 13.66
N ASP A 16 1.51 9.90 14.43
CA ASP A 16 1.85 10.42 15.76
C ASP A 16 2.22 9.26 16.71
N ALA A 17 1.51 8.13 16.65
CA ALA A 17 1.87 6.93 17.38
C ALA A 17 3.20 6.33 16.91
N ALA A 18 3.43 6.25 15.59
CA ALA A 18 4.68 5.77 15.01
C ALA A 18 5.86 6.67 15.36
N GLN A 19 5.65 7.98 15.48
CA GLN A 19 6.64 8.94 15.93
C GLN A 19 7.01 8.69 17.39
N ALA A 20 6.02 8.50 18.28
CA ALA A 20 6.30 8.18 19.68
C ALA A 20 7.10 6.87 19.83
N VAL A 21 6.84 5.88 18.98
CA VAL A 21 7.64 4.64 18.93
C VAL A 21 9.05 4.95 18.44
N ALA A 22 9.22 5.68 17.33
CA ALA A 22 10.53 6.01 16.77
C ALA A 22 11.41 6.75 17.78
N GLU A 23 10.83 7.70 18.52
CA GLU A 23 11.51 8.42 19.60
C GLU A 23 11.91 7.48 20.76
N ALA A 24 11.03 6.55 21.14
CA ALA A 24 11.29 5.61 22.23
C ALA A 24 12.33 4.53 21.87
N THR A 25 12.42 4.13 20.60
CA THR A 25 13.32 3.08 20.12
C THR A 25 14.61 3.63 19.51
N GLY A 26 14.67 4.93 19.22
CA GLY A 26 15.78 5.54 18.48
C GLY A 26 15.78 5.15 16.99
N THR A 27 14.61 4.81 16.43
CA THR A 27 14.45 4.53 15.00
C THR A 27 14.49 5.84 14.20
N ASP A 28 15.15 5.83 13.04
CA ASP A 28 15.43 7.05 12.26
C ASP A 28 14.15 7.79 11.81
N TYR A 29 13.12 7.05 11.40
CA TYR A 29 11.91 7.61 10.79
C TYR A 29 10.63 7.01 11.38
N ALA A 30 9.58 7.83 11.47
CA ALA A 30 8.28 7.39 11.93
C ALA A 30 7.49 6.70 10.81
N VAL A 31 7.48 7.29 9.60
CA VAL A 31 6.61 6.86 8.51
C VAL A 31 7.30 6.94 7.15
N ALA A 32 6.98 6.00 6.26
CA ALA A 32 7.35 6.08 4.86
C ALA A 32 6.20 5.68 3.94
N ILE A 33 6.13 6.32 2.78
CA ILE A 33 5.26 5.96 1.65
C ILE A 33 6.00 6.26 0.35
N ASP A 34 5.93 5.36 -0.63
CA ASP A 34 6.57 5.60 -1.93
C ASP A 34 5.85 6.71 -2.70
N ARG A 35 6.61 7.61 -3.36
CA ARG A 35 6.11 8.82 -4.05
C ARG A 35 5.16 8.61 -5.24
N SER A 36 4.89 7.36 -5.65
CA SER A 36 4.09 7.10 -6.85
C SER A 36 2.61 7.40 -6.63
N GLY A 37 1.92 7.91 -7.65
CA GLY A 37 0.48 8.23 -7.57
C GLY A 37 -0.38 7.05 -7.11
N HIS A 38 -0.08 5.84 -7.56
CA HIS A 38 -0.78 4.61 -7.12
C HIS A 38 -0.65 4.37 -5.61
N ARG A 39 0.51 4.67 -5.02
CA ARG A 39 0.78 4.41 -3.60
C ARG A 39 0.09 5.42 -2.70
N ILE A 40 0.05 6.68 -3.14
CA ILE A 40 -0.53 7.78 -2.38
C ILE A 40 -2.06 7.87 -2.55
N ALA A 41 -2.61 7.36 -3.66
CA ALA A 41 -4.03 7.46 -3.96
C ALA A 41 -4.93 6.75 -2.93
N GLY A 42 -4.47 5.65 -2.32
CA GLY A 42 -5.23 4.95 -1.27
C GLY A 42 -5.44 5.84 -0.04
N PRO A 43 -4.34 6.33 0.57
CA PRO A 43 -4.40 7.34 1.63
C PRO A 43 -5.23 8.58 1.26
N MET A 44 -5.07 9.12 0.05
CA MET A 44 -5.89 10.25 -0.42
C MET A 44 -7.38 9.92 -0.44
N ILE A 45 -7.78 8.77 -0.99
CA ILE A 45 -9.17 8.33 -1.02
C ILE A 45 -9.68 8.09 0.40
N SER A 46 -8.88 7.50 1.30
CA SER A 46 -9.25 7.34 2.72
C SER A 46 -9.54 8.69 3.38
N SER A 47 -8.80 9.75 3.01
CA SER A 47 -9.07 11.13 3.44
C SER A 47 -10.26 11.79 2.74
N GLY A 48 -10.96 11.10 1.85
CA GLY A 48 -12.14 11.60 1.12
C GLY A 48 -11.83 12.21 -0.24
N ALA A 49 -10.65 11.96 -0.82
CA ALA A 49 -10.33 12.48 -2.14
C ALA A 49 -11.20 11.84 -3.23
N THR A 50 -11.66 12.66 -4.17
CA THR A 50 -12.30 12.21 -5.41
C THR A 50 -11.39 12.50 -6.61
N ILE A 51 -11.42 11.60 -7.60
CA ILE A 51 -10.71 11.75 -8.89
C ILE A 51 -11.66 12.26 -9.98
N ILE A 52 -12.96 12.08 -9.80
CA ILE A 52 -14.01 12.61 -10.64
C ILE A 52 -14.90 13.48 -9.76
N ASP A 53 -15.15 14.71 -10.18
CA ASP A 53 -16.03 15.64 -9.47
C ASP A 53 -17.52 15.34 -9.75
N SER A 54 -18.41 16.14 -9.15
CA SER A 54 -19.86 16.00 -9.33
C SER A 54 -20.33 16.25 -10.76
N GLU A 55 -19.51 16.86 -11.61
CA GLU A 55 -19.81 17.17 -13.00
C GLU A 55 -19.26 16.10 -13.96
N GLY A 56 -18.59 15.07 -13.45
CA GLY A 56 -17.98 14.02 -14.26
C GLY A 56 -16.61 14.40 -14.81
N THR A 57 -16.02 15.49 -14.35
CA THR A 57 -14.70 15.95 -14.79
C THR A 57 -13.61 15.40 -13.87
N VAL A 58 -12.45 15.10 -14.45
CA VAL A 58 -11.28 14.68 -13.67
C VAL A 58 -10.81 15.82 -12.77
N THR A 59 -10.63 15.55 -11.49
CA THR A 59 -10.12 16.49 -10.49
C THR A 59 -9.02 15.87 -9.63
N ILE A 60 -8.09 16.70 -9.18
CA ILE A 60 -7.02 16.35 -8.22
C ILE A 60 -6.97 17.36 -7.07
N ASP A 61 -8.07 18.08 -6.85
CA ASP A 61 -8.10 19.26 -5.98
C ASP A 61 -9.29 19.22 -5.00
N SER A 62 -9.79 18.01 -4.72
CA SER A 62 -10.81 17.77 -3.72
C SER A 62 -10.31 18.09 -2.31
N GLU A 63 -11.22 18.36 -1.37
CA GLU A 63 -10.86 18.62 0.03
C GLU A 63 -10.05 17.48 0.63
N GLY A 64 -10.44 16.22 0.36
CA GLY A 64 -9.70 15.06 0.84
C GLY A 64 -8.31 14.92 0.23
N PHE A 65 -8.11 15.35 -1.02
CA PHE A 65 -6.78 15.40 -1.62
C PHE A 65 -5.90 16.40 -0.88
N ARG A 66 -6.39 17.63 -0.69
CA ARG A 66 -5.64 18.68 0.02
C ARG A 66 -5.35 18.29 1.46
N ALA A 67 -6.34 17.73 2.16
CA ALA A 67 -6.20 17.27 3.53
C ALA A 67 -5.11 16.21 3.66
N PHE A 68 -5.07 15.24 2.74
CA PHE A 68 -3.98 14.26 2.77
C PHE A 68 -2.64 14.87 2.34
N ALA A 69 -2.60 15.78 1.37
CA ALA A 69 -1.33 16.38 0.90
C ALA A 69 -0.56 17.13 2.00
N GLU A 70 -1.27 17.70 2.97
CA GLU A 70 -0.65 18.29 4.17
C GLU A 70 0.08 17.26 5.05
N GLU A 71 -0.30 15.97 5.02
CA GLU A 71 0.33 14.92 5.82
C GLU A 71 1.75 14.61 5.29
N PRO A 72 2.00 14.18 4.03
CA PRO A 72 3.36 14.04 3.51
C PRO A 72 4.16 15.33 3.61
N LYS A 73 3.56 16.50 3.41
CA LYS A 73 4.27 17.77 3.61
C LYS A 73 4.80 17.88 5.04
N ARG A 74 3.95 17.66 6.04
CA ARG A 74 4.35 17.63 7.46
C ARG A 74 5.47 16.63 7.69
N TRP A 75 5.33 15.41 7.19
CA TRP A 75 6.32 14.35 7.43
C TRP A 75 7.71 14.75 6.91
N HIS A 76 7.79 15.49 5.80
CA HIS A 76 9.07 16.00 5.31
C HIS A 76 9.56 17.21 6.11
N ASP A 77 8.69 18.16 6.45
CA ASP A 77 9.06 19.35 7.23
C ASP A 77 9.60 18.97 8.62
N GLU A 78 9.01 17.96 9.23
CA GLU A 78 9.34 17.47 10.58
C GLU A 78 10.40 16.36 10.57
N GLY A 79 10.86 15.91 9.40
CA GLY A 79 11.88 14.86 9.29
C GLY A 79 11.40 13.45 9.66
N LEU A 80 10.09 13.20 9.65
CA LEU A 80 9.47 11.93 10.02
C LEU A 80 9.57 10.86 8.93
N THR A 81 9.91 11.24 7.69
CA THR A 81 10.05 10.35 6.53
C THR A 81 11.43 10.52 5.87
N PRO A 82 12.02 9.46 5.30
CA PRO A 82 13.29 9.59 4.59
C PRO A 82 13.13 10.47 3.34
N THR A 83 13.94 11.51 3.24
CA THR A 83 13.87 12.48 2.13
C THR A 83 14.16 11.83 0.79
N ASP A 84 15.06 10.84 0.72
CA ASP A 84 15.45 10.17 -0.53
C ASP A 84 14.31 9.38 -1.21
N VAL A 85 13.24 9.05 -0.46
CA VAL A 85 12.05 8.38 -1.02
C VAL A 85 11.26 9.31 -1.96
N TRP A 86 11.28 10.62 -1.69
CA TRP A 86 10.51 11.61 -2.45
C TRP A 86 11.36 12.65 -3.18
N LEU A 87 12.45 13.10 -2.55
CA LEU A 87 13.31 14.21 -2.96
C LEU A 87 14.64 13.77 -3.59
N GLY A 88 14.81 12.46 -3.83
CA GLY A 88 16.07 11.83 -4.26
C GLY A 88 16.86 12.56 -5.35
N SER A 89 18.16 12.31 -5.39
CA SER A 89 19.11 13.03 -6.25
C SER A 89 19.17 12.47 -7.68
N GLY A 90 19.27 13.36 -8.67
CA GLY A 90 19.52 12.98 -10.07
C GLY A 90 18.40 12.17 -10.75
N GLY A 91 17.17 12.26 -10.24
CA GLY A 91 16.01 11.50 -10.76
C GLY A 91 15.91 10.07 -10.25
N ASN A 92 16.80 9.65 -9.34
CA ASN A 92 16.74 8.36 -8.66
C ASN A 92 16.12 8.54 -7.27
N TYR A 93 15.22 7.64 -6.91
CA TYR A 93 14.53 7.64 -5.62
C TYR A 93 14.79 6.32 -4.91
N ALA A 94 14.97 6.37 -3.59
CA ALA A 94 15.13 5.18 -2.78
C ALA A 94 13.76 4.51 -2.54
N PRO A 95 13.64 3.18 -2.71
CA PRO A 95 12.39 2.49 -2.36
C PRO A 95 12.21 2.48 -0.85
N ALA A 96 11.02 2.86 -0.37
CA ALA A 96 10.71 2.87 1.06
C ALA A 96 10.86 1.47 1.71
N THR A 97 10.67 0.41 0.93
CA THR A 97 10.92 -0.99 1.32
C THR A 97 12.29 -1.18 1.96
N ASN A 98 13.34 -0.53 1.46
CA ASN A 98 14.70 -0.71 1.99
C ASN A 98 14.82 -0.18 3.42
N TYR A 99 14.19 0.95 3.72
CA TYR A 99 14.20 1.51 5.08
C TYR A 99 13.46 0.61 6.05
N PHE A 100 12.34 0.01 5.61
CA PHE A 100 11.59 -0.92 6.45
C PHE A 100 12.38 -2.21 6.71
N LEU A 101 12.96 -2.83 5.67
CA LEU A 101 13.79 -4.03 5.82
C LEU A 101 14.97 -3.84 6.78
N ASN A 102 15.53 -2.63 6.84
CA ASN A 102 16.65 -2.30 7.73
C ASN A 102 16.20 -1.80 9.12
N GLY A 103 14.89 -1.84 9.44
CA GLY A 103 14.37 -1.39 10.74
C GLY A 103 14.50 0.12 10.98
N GLN A 104 14.61 0.91 9.90
CA GLN A 104 14.84 2.37 9.96
C GLN A 104 13.53 3.17 9.95
N VAL A 105 12.39 2.53 9.71
CA VAL A 105 11.08 3.20 9.72
C VAL A 105 10.06 2.34 10.47
N VAL A 106 9.28 2.99 11.35
CA VAL A 106 8.29 2.31 12.19
C VAL A 106 7.04 1.90 11.39
N LEU A 107 6.48 2.81 10.59
CA LEU A 107 5.26 2.59 9.82
C LEU A 107 5.54 2.71 8.32
N TYR A 108 5.27 1.65 7.55
CA TYR A 108 5.43 1.69 6.09
C TYR A 108 4.11 1.35 5.37
N MET A 109 3.64 2.29 4.52
CA MET A 109 2.52 2.03 3.60
C MET A 109 2.97 1.17 2.42
N ALA A 110 2.97 -0.15 2.63
CA ALA A 110 3.35 -1.15 1.65
C ALA A 110 2.13 -1.74 0.91
N GLY A 111 2.41 -2.38 -0.22
CA GLY A 111 1.45 -3.29 -0.86
C GLY A 111 1.58 -4.71 -0.33
N SER A 112 0.51 -5.50 -0.39
CA SER A 112 0.49 -6.89 0.10
C SER A 112 1.55 -7.80 -0.55
N TRP A 113 2.00 -7.49 -1.76
CA TRP A 113 3.08 -8.21 -2.43
C TRP A 113 4.44 -8.10 -1.71
N GLN A 114 4.60 -7.18 -0.77
CA GLN A 114 5.81 -7.07 0.04
C GLN A 114 5.82 -8.05 1.22
N ILE A 115 4.69 -8.66 1.60
CA ILE A 115 4.61 -9.56 2.78
C ILE A 115 5.62 -10.71 2.65
N GLY A 116 5.69 -11.37 1.49
CA GLY A 116 6.68 -12.44 1.28
C GLY A 116 8.13 -11.95 1.26
N ASN A 117 8.36 -10.71 0.82
CA ASN A 117 9.69 -10.09 0.86
C ASN A 117 10.11 -9.77 2.30
N PHE A 118 9.18 -9.27 3.12
CA PHE A 118 9.40 -8.98 4.54
C PHE A 118 9.63 -10.25 5.34
N ASP A 119 8.78 -11.26 5.16
CA ASP A 119 8.94 -12.58 5.80
C ASP A 119 10.32 -13.19 5.51
N ALA A 120 10.75 -13.15 4.23
CA ALA A 120 12.02 -13.74 3.82
C ALA A 120 13.27 -12.96 4.28
N ASN A 121 13.19 -11.64 4.41
CA ASN A 121 14.39 -10.80 4.60
C ASN A 121 14.47 -10.10 5.96
N ILE A 122 13.38 -9.96 6.71
CA ILE A 122 13.41 -9.46 8.09
C ILE A 122 13.77 -10.61 9.03
N GLY A 123 13.15 -11.79 8.84
CA GLY A 123 13.33 -12.93 9.74
C GLY A 123 13.11 -12.53 11.21
N ASP A 124 14.06 -12.86 12.07
CA ASP A 124 14.00 -12.57 13.51
C ASP A 124 14.63 -11.21 13.91
N ALA A 125 14.92 -10.33 12.94
CA ALA A 125 15.61 -9.06 13.22
C ALA A 125 14.75 -8.10 14.05
N PHE A 126 13.44 -8.06 13.78
CA PHE A 126 12.44 -7.33 14.56
C PHE A 126 11.04 -7.86 14.26
N ASP A 127 10.12 -7.69 15.22
CA ASP A 127 8.71 -8.05 15.05
C ASP A 127 8.00 -7.05 14.15
N TRP A 128 7.22 -7.55 13.20
CA TRP A 128 6.38 -6.73 12.33
C TRP A 128 5.04 -7.40 12.09
N GLU A 129 4.01 -6.58 11.83
CA GLU A 129 2.68 -7.07 11.48
C GLU A 129 2.03 -6.17 10.42
N ALA A 130 1.15 -6.77 9.62
CA ALA A 130 0.29 -6.01 8.72
C ALA A 130 -0.94 -5.52 9.49
N VAL A 131 -1.10 -4.20 9.57
CA VAL A 131 -2.22 -3.54 10.27
C VAL A 131 -3.30 -3.06 9.29
N PRO A 132 -4.55 -2.85 9.73
CA PRO A 132 -5.58 -2.23 8.89
C PRO A 132 -5.16 -0.84 8.38
N ASN A 133 -5.63 -0.46 7.19
CA ASN A 133 -5.40 0.89 6.68
C ASN A 133 -6.01 1.95 7.61
N PRO A 134 -5.34 3.10 7.78
CA PRO A 134 -5.93 4.24 8.48
C PRO A 134 -7.27 4.67 7.85
N SER A 135 -8.16 5.18 8.70
CA SER A 135 -9.49 5.65 8.36
C SER A 135 -9.52 7.14 8.09
N GLY A 136 -10.43 7.58 7.22
CA GLY A 136 -10.81 8.97 7.12
C GLY A 136 -12.23 9.12 6.57
N PRO A 137 -12.63 10.33 6.12
CA PRO A 137 -13.95 10.58 5.58
C PRO A 137 -14.34 9.67 4.39
N GLY A 138 -13.37 9.14 3.64
CA GLY A 138 -13.60 8.17 2.56
C GLY A 138 -13.51 6.71 2.99
N GLY A 139 -13.44 6.43 4.29
CA GLY A 139 -13.33 5.10 4.87
C GLY A 139 -11.88 4.65 5.11
N SER A 140 -11.70 3.35 5.36
CA SER A 140 -10.40 2.71 5.57
C SER A 140 -10.02 1.93 4.31
N THR A 141 -9.24 2.54 3.41
CA THR A 141 -8.96 1.92 2.11
C THR A 141 -7.53 2.15 1.63
N GLY A 142 -7.01 1.17 0.89
CA GLY A 142 -5.87 1.33 -0.03
C GLY A 142 -6.36 1.48 -1.47
N MET A 143 -5.43 1.63 -2.43
CA MET A 143 -5.80 1.45 -3.84
C MET A 143 -6.04 -0.03 -4.12
N PRO A 144 -7.18 -0.42 -4.69
CA PRO A 144 -7.39 -1.80 -5.13
C PRO A 144 -6.39 -2.13 -6.23
N GLY A 145 -5.41 -2.97 -5.89
CA GLY A 145 -4.47 -3.55 -6.83
C GLY A 145 -4.94 -4.92 -7.32
N GLY A 146 -4.19 -5.51 -8.23
CA GLY A 146 -4.40 -6.87 -8.70
C GLY A 146 -3.73 -7.12 -10.04
N ALA A 147 -3.35 -8.36 -10.29
CA ALA A 147 -2.94 -8.81 -11.61
C ALA A 147 -4.11 -9.56 -12.26
N THR A 148 -4.32 -9.32 -13.55
CA THR A 148 -5.28 -10.10 -14.35
C THR A 148 -4.51 -10.76 -15.48
N LEU A 149 -4.76 -12.04 -15.68
CA LEU A 149 -4.29 -12.75 -16.88
C LEU A 149 -5.32 -12.53 -17.99
N MET A 150 -4.86 -12.07 -19.16
CA MET A 150 -5.73 -11.84 -20.31
C MET A 150 -5.21 -12.58 -21.55
N ALA A 151 -6.13 -13.22 -22.26
CA ALA A 151 -5.86 -13.78 -23.58
C ALA A 151 -6.01 -12.69 -24.65
N PHE A 152 -5.07 -12.61 -25.59
CA PHE A 152 -5.17 -11.68 -26.71
C PHE A 152 -6.11 -12.21 -27.78
N ALA A 153 -7.07 -11.38 -28.21
CA ALA A 153 -8.05 -11.75 -29.23
C ALA A 153 -7.42 -12.08 -30.60
N SER A 154 -6.20 -11.62 -30.86
CA SER A 154 -5.47 -11.83 -32.10
C SER A 154 -4.62 -13.11 -32.12
N THR A 155 -4.78 -14.02 -31.15
CA THR A 155 -4.01 -15.27 -31.13
C THR A 155 -4.35 -16.18 -32.31
N GLU A 156 -3.34 -16.76 -32.95
CA GLU A 156 -3.50 -17.81 -33.96
C GLU A 156 -3.84 -19.19 -33.36
N HIS A 157 -3.74 -19.30 -32.02
CA HIS A 157 -3.92 -20.55 -31.26
C HIS A 157 -4.98 -20.39 -30.15
N PRO A 158 -6.25 -20.10 -30.49
CA PRO A 158 -7.28 -19.80 -29.50
C PRO A 158 -7.62 -21.00 -28.61
N ALA A 159 -7.56 -22.22 -29.13
CA ALA A 159 -7.89 -23.43 -28.36
C ALA A 159 -6.80 -23.77 -27.33
N GLU A 160 -5.53 -23.58 -27.67
CA GLU A 160 -4.39 -23.78 -26.79
C GLU A 160 -4.35 -22.72 -25.70
N VAL A 161 -4.57 -21.45 -26.06
CA VAL A 161 -4.68 -20.36 -25.09
C VAL A 161 -5.84 -20.60 -24.13
N ALA A 162 -7.01 -21.02 -24.62
CA ALA A 162 -8.14 -21.35 -23.75
C ALA A 162 -7.77 -22.44 -22.73
N ARG A 163 -7.09 -23.53 -23.14
CA ARG A 163 -6.64 -24.60 -22.24
C ARG A 163 -5.69 -24.08 -21.15
N VAL A 164 -4.75 -23.20 -21.50
CA VAL A 164 -3.83 -22.61 -20.52
C VAL A 164 -4.58 -21.69 -19.56
N MET A 165 -5.51 -20.87 -20.05
CA MET A 165 -6.34 -20.00 -19.22
C MET A 165 -7.22 -20.82 -18.25
N GLU A 166 -7.85 -21.90 -18.72
CA GLU A 166 -8.64 -22.82 -17.89
C GLU A 166 -7.79 -23.51 -16.82
N TYR A 167 -6.60 -23.97 -17.17
CA TYR A 167 -5.67 -24.56 -16.21
C TYR A 167 -5.25 -23.57 -15.12
N LEU A 168 -4.85 -22.36 -15.50
CA LEU A 168 -4.41 -21.33 -14.55
C LEU A 168 -5.55 -20.78 -13.68
N ALA A 169 -6.78 -20.78 -14.20
CA ALA A 169 -7.98 -20.40 -13.46
C ALA A 169 -8.58 -21.55 -12.63
N SER A 170 -8.03 -22.77 -12.75
CA SER A 170 -8.54 -23.91 -11.98
C SER A 170 -8.38 -23.67 -10.47
N PRO A 171 -9.33 -24.12 -9.62
CA PRO A 171 -9.29 -23.84 -8.19
C PRO A 171 -7.99 -24.27 -7.50
N GLU A 172 -7.41 -25.40 -7.92
CA GLU A 172 -6.17 -25.94 -7.37
C GLU A 172 -4.97 -25.03 -7.68
N VAL A 173 -4.78 -24.69 -8.96
CA VAL A 173 -3.67 -23.83 -9.39
C VAL A 173 -3.81 -22.42 -8.84
N TYR A 174 -5.04 -21.89 -8.80
CA TYR A 174 -5.30 -20.57 -8.22
C TYR A 174 -5.02 -20.56 -6.71
N ALA A 175 -5.45 -21.59 -5.97
CA ALA A 175 -5.18 -21.70 -4.54
C ALA A 175 -3.68 -21.83 -4.24
N GLU A 176 -2.95 -22.64 -5.01
CA GLU A 176 -1.49 -22.77 -4.90
C GLU A 176 -0.80 -21.44 -5.19
N PHE A 177 -1.19 -20.74 -6.26
CA PHE A 177 -0.66 -19.44 -6.62
C PHE A 177 -0.89 -18.42 -5.51
N THR A 178 -2.13 -18.28 -5.01
CA THR A 178 -2.47 -17.37 -3.91
C THR A 178 -1.68 -17.70 -2.63
N ALA A 179 -1.59 -18.98 -2.25
CA ALA A 179 -0.86 -19.40 -1.06
C ALA A 179 0.64 -19.08 -1.13
N ARG A 180 1.25 -19.21 -2.32
CA ARG A 180 2.69 -18.95 -2.50
C ARG A 180 3.03 -17.47 -2.69
N THR A 181 2.12 -16.69 -3.24
CA THR A 181 2.36 -15.27 -3.56
C THR A 181 1.80 -14.31 -2.52
N LEU A 182 1.01 -14.81 -1.56
CA LEU A 182 0.31 -14.04 -0.54
C LEU A 182 -0.55 -12.89 -1.12
N PHE A 183 -0.92 -12.99 -2.41
CA PHE A 183 -1.92 -12.12 -3.00
C PHE A 183 -3.27 -12.34 -2.34
N ILE A 184 -4.03 -11.27 -2.13
CA ILE A 184 -5.40 -11.38 -1.61
C ILE A 184 -6.25 -12.03 -2.72
N PRO A 185 -6.84 -13.22 -2.49
CA PRO A 185 -7.61 -13.90 -3.52
C PRO A 185 -8.86 -13.11 -3.88
N ARG A 186 -9.13 -12.99 -5.18
CA ARG A 186 -10.40 -12.47 -5.70
C ARG A 186 -11.32 -13.64 -6.02
N THR A 187 -11.80 -14.33 -4.99
CA THR A 187 -12.91 -15.28 -5.13
C THR A 187 -14.12 -14.71 -4.41
N PRO A 188 -15.30 -14.60 -5.06
CA PRO A 188 -16.53 -14.40 -4.31
C PRO A 188 -16.67 -15.61 -3.38
N ARG A 189 -17.06 -15.39 -2.12
CA ARG A 189 -17.56 -16.49 -1.29
C ARG A 189 -18.62 -17.22 -2.11
N ALA A 190 -18.43 -18.52 -2.32
CA ALA A 190 -19.54 -19.38 -2.69
C ALA A 190 -20.60 -19.19 -1.58
N SER A 191 -21.76 -18.70 -1.99
CA SER A 191 -22.98 -18.64 -1.18
C SER A 191 -23.36 -20.02 -0.67
#